data_AF-A0A367KHY4-F1
#
_entry.id   AF-A0A367KHY4-F1
#
_cell.length_a   1.000
_cell.length_b   1.000
_cell.length_c   1.000
_cell.angle_alpha   90.00
_cell.angle_beta   90.00
_cell.angle_gamma   90.00
#
_symmetry.space_group_name_H-M   'P 1'
#
loop_
_entity.id
_entity.type
_entity.pdbx_description
1 polymer ?
#
loop_
_entity_poly.entity_id
_entity_poly.type
_entity_poly.pdbx_seq_one_letter_code
_entity_poly.pdbx_strand_id
1 'polypeptide(L)'
;MSDTVSRLEQYRRTFQKHASGEINGEKVMTKRDFLAAIAPGEDFKKIQKEQYELLYHLADRKGQNLVTFDDFVIFQDLISKPDAEYEVAFRMFDLTGTGKVTFDHFKQVLSSHMPSDAVPFDFDCDWLKLYIGHKEGHHELTYQEFTQLIKGLQGERLRQEFKHYDKEQTGFILPEDFKKIILDVAKHKLSDDVIDHLPTLCNLYSGNKVSFSAVVAFHNVIRNIDMVESVIRKAIDASKDKKITKADFLKHAHEASRYTAFTPMETDIIFHFAGVDDDSGVLGLDDFARVLDPRWTQSKQTEITPEKEQTKKRGTLWQIVESAYSFTLGSIAGAVGATAVYPIDLVKTRMQNQRSKVVGELLYKNSLDCFKKVLKNEGFTGLYRGLGPQLVGVAPEKAIKLTVNDLVRNLFNKRQKGDIQFWQEMVAGGTAGASQVVFTNPLEIVKIRLQIQGEQAKNMADVPRRSALWIVKHLGIVGLYKGVAACLLRDVPFSAIYFPAYAHLKKDVFHE
;
A
#
# COMPACT_ATOMS: atom_id res chain seq x y z
N MET A 1 -45.79 -22.12 2.37
CA MET A 1 -45.84 -23.29 1.46
C MET A 1 -45.15 -23.02 0.12
N SER A 2 -45.34 -21.86 -0.53
CA SER A 2 -44.67 -21.52 -1.80
C SER A 2 -43.13 -21.51 -1.73
N ASP A 3 -42.52 -20.90 -0.70
CA ASP A 3 -41.06 -20.84 -0.56
C ASP A 3 -40.41 -22.19 -0.27
N THR A 4 -41.08 -23.05 0.49
CA THR A 4 -40.55 -24.35 0.92
C THR A 4 -40.44 -25.32 -0.26
N VAL A 5 -41.43 -25.31 -1.16
CA VAL A 5 -41.43 -26.11 -2.39
C VAL A 5 -40.34 -25.62 -3.36
N SER A 6 -40.15 -24.31 -3.46
CA SER A 6 -39.08 -23.70 -4.27
C SER A 6 -37.67 -24.11 -3.81
N ARG A 7 -37.41 -24.10 -2.49
CA ARG A 7 -36.11 -24.49 -1.92
C ARG A 7 -35.79 -25.98 -2.11
N LEU A 8 -36.77 -26.87 -1.90
CA LEU A 8 -36.61 -28.31 -2.12
C LEU A 8 -36.26 -28.62 -3.59
N GLU A 9 -36.91 -27.95 -4.54
CA GLU A 9 -36.58 -28.09 -5.96
C GLU A 9 -35.16 -27.58 -6.28
N GLN A 10 -34.75 -26.48 -5.67
CA GLN A 10 -33.38 -25.96 -5.82
C GLN A 10 -32.35 -26.94 -5.26
N TYR A 11 -32.57 -27.49 -4.06
CA TYR A 11 -31.68 -28.49 -3.48
C TYR A 11 -31.61 -29.75 -4.34
N ARG A 12 -32.75 -30.19 -4.89
CA ARG A 12 -32.81 -31.34 -5.79
C ARG A 12 -32.02 -31.11 -7.09
N ARG A 13 -32.12 -29.92 -7.69
CA ARG A 13 -31.34 -29.55 -8.88
C ARG A 13 -29.85 -29.56 -8.59
N THR A 14 -29.42 -28.94 -7.49
CA THR A 14 -28.01 -28.95 -7.07
C THR A 14 -27.52 -30.37 -6.80
N PHE A 15 -28.32 -31.17 -6.09
CA PHE A 15 -27.99 -32.55 -5.78
C PHE A 15 -27.79 -33.38 -7.07
N GLN A 16 -28.76 -33.34 -7.98
CA GLN A 16 -28.71 -34.11 -9.22
C GLN A 16 -27.59 -33.68 -10.17
N LYS A 17 -27.19 -32.40 -10.13
CA LYS A 17 -26.09 -31.85 -10.94
C LYS A 17 -24.73 -32.42 -10.52
N HIS A 18 -24.53 -32.68 -9.23
CA HIS A 18 -23.24 -33.05 -8.67
C HIS A 18 -23.14 -34.53 -8.26
N ALA A 19 -24.25 -35.19 -7.94
CA ALA A 19 -24.26 -36.60 -7.56
C ALA A 19 -23.82 -37.52 -8.70
N SER A 20 -22.68 -38.20 -8.51
CA SER A 20 -22.12 -39.14 -9.50
C SER A 20 -22.30 -40.61 -9.10
N GLY A 21 -22.53 -40.90 -7.82
CA GLY A 21 -22.74 -42.28 -7.33
C GLY A 21 -24.18 -42.75 -7.47
N GLU A 22 -24.39 -44.07 -7.48
CA GLU A 22 -25.71 -44.69 -7.54
C GLU A 22 -25.75 -45.95 -6.67
N ILE A 23 -26.77 -46.05 -5.81
CA ILE A 23 -27.02 -47.23 -4.96
C ILE A 23 -28.50 -47.57 -5.06
N ASN A 24 -28.81 -48.82 -5.41
CA ASN A 24 -30.19 -49.31 -5.53
C ASN A 24 -31.10 -48.47 -6.47
N GLY A 25 -30.53 -47.82 -7.49
CA GLY A 25 -31.25 -46.94 -8.41
C GLY A 25 -31.44 -45.50 -7.92
N GLU A 26 -30.92 -45.17 -6.74
CA GLU A 26 -30.93 -43.81 -6.19
C GLU A 26 -29.55 -43.16 -6.31
N LYS A 27 -29.52 -41.91 -6.78
CA LYS A 27 -28.29 -41.13 -6.87
C LYS A 27 -27.80 -40.77 -5.47
N VAL A 28 -26.49 -40.93 -5.25
CA VAL A 28 -25.80 -40.55 -4.02
C VAL A 28 -24.59 -39.67 -4.33
N MET A 29 -24.24 -38.80 -3.40
CA MET A 29 -23.05 -37.97 -3.48
C MET A 29 -21.88 -38.66 -2.81
N THR A 30 -20.76 -38.75 -3.52
CA THR A 30 -19.48 -39.07 -2.89
C THR A 30 -18.92 -37.83 -2.17
N LYS A 31 -17.90 -38.02 -1.33
CA LYS A 31 -17.16 -36.91 -0.69
C LYS A 31 -16.72 -35.84 -1.69
N ARG A 32 -16.20 -36.25 -2.86
CA ARG A 32 -15.77 -35.34 -3.92
C ARG A 32 -16.94 -34.56 -4.54
N ASP A 33 -18.08 -35.23 -4.74
CA ASP A 33 -19.28 -34.63 -5.29
C ASP A 33 -19.87 -33.59 -4.35
N PHE A 34 -19.94 -33.93 -3.06
CA PHE A 34 -20.41 -33.04 -2.01
C PHE A 34 -19.54 -31.78 -1.96
N LEU A 35 -18.21 -31.93 -1.88
CA LEU A 35 -17.28 -30.79 -1.89
C LEU A 35 -17.43 -29.93 -3.16
N ALA A 36 -17.71 -30.53 -4.31
CA ALA A 36 -17.97 -29.78 -5.54
C ALA A 36 -19.32 -29.04 -5.53
N ALA A 37 -20.29 -29.51 -4.75
CA ALA A 37 -21.61 -28.89 -4.61
C ALA A 37 -21.61 -27.75 -3.59
N ILE A 38 -20.81 -27.84 -2.53
CA ILE A 38 -20.82 -26.87 -1.41
C ILE A 38 -19.68 -25.85 -1.44
N ALA A 39 -18.53 -26.19 -2.03
CA ALA A 39 -17.40 -25.28 -2.06
C ALA A 39 -17.67 -24.11 -3.03
N PRO A 40 -17.45 -22.85 -2.63
CA PRO A 40 -17.63 -21.70 -3.51
C PRO A 40 -16.72 -21.80 -4.74
N GLY A 41 -17.17 -21.24 -5.86
CA GLY A 41 -16.49 -21.35 -7.17
C GLY A 41 -15.23 -20.51 -7.33
N GLU A 42 -14.93 -19.59 -6.41
CA GLU A 42 -13.83 -18.62 -6.53
C GLU A 42 -12.97 -18.51 -5.24
N ASP A 43 -11.65 -18.40 -5.44
CA ASP A 43 -10.56 -18.08 -4.50
C ASP A 43 -10.46 -18.83 -3.16
N PHE A 44 -9.93 -20.07 -3.21
CA PHE A 44 -9.49 -20.89 -2.05
C PHE A 44 -8.19 -20.42 -1.38
N LYS A 45 -7.87 -19.12 -1.36
CA LYS A 45 -6.57 -18.66 -0.83
C LYS A 45 -6.42 -18.84 0.68
N LYS A 46 -7.51 -18.63 1.44
CA LYS A 46 -7.49 -18.67 2.92
C LYS A 46 -8.12 -19.92 3.51
N ILE A 47 -9.23 -20.37 2.93
CA ILE A 47 -9.89 -21.63 3.33
C ILE A 47 -9.66 -22.63 2.19
N GLN A 48 -8.89 -23.66 2.49
CA GLN A 48 -8.58 -24.71 1.52
C GLN A 48 -9.81 -25.60 1.30
N LYS A 49 -9.94 -26.17 0.11
CA LYS A 49 -11.08 -27.04 -0.23
C LYS A 49 -11.17 -28.26 0.68
N GLU A 50 -10.03 -28.72 1.15
CA GLU A 50 -9.83 -29.81 2.10
C GLU A 50 -10.44 -29.49 3.48
N GLN A 51 -10.53 -28.22 3.88
CA GLN A 51 -11.16 -27.85 5.16
C GLN A 51 -12.68 -27.98 5.13
N TYR A 52 -13.30 -27.92 3.95
CA TYR A 52 -14.73 -28.20 3.78
C TYR A 52 -15.06 -29.70 3.94
N GLU A 53 -14.06 -30.57 4.02
CA GLU A 53 -14.26 -31.99 4.34
C GLU A 53 -14.88 -32.18 5.73
N LEU A 54 -14.66 -31.25 6.67
CA LEU A 54 -15.30 -31.31 7.97
C LEU A 54 -16.83 -31.20 7.86
N LEU A 55 -17.34 -30.43 6.90
CA LEU A 55 -18.79 -30.33 6.65
C LEU A 55 -19.36 -31.60 6.02
N TYR A 56 -18.54 -32.38 5.32
CA TYR A 56 -18.96 -33.67 4.79
C TYR A 56 -19.33 -34.64 5.90
N HIS A 57 -18.54 -34.68 6.99
CA HIS A 57 -18.84 -35.52 8.14
C HIS A 57 -20.15 -35.15 8.84
N LEU A 58 -20.59 -33.89 8.73
CA LEU A 58 -21.89 -33.46 9.23
C LEU A 58 -23.05 -33.85 8.31
N ALA A 59 -22.81 -33.91 7.00
CA ALA A 59 -23.78 -34.37 6.03
C ALA A 59 -23.94 -35.90 6.05
N ASP A 60 -22.84 -36.65 6.17
CA ASP A 60 -22.86 -38.12 6.30
C ASP A 60 -23.19 -38.55 7.73
N ARG A 61 -24.46 -38.38 8.10
CA ARG A 61 -24.95 -38.73 9.45
C ARG A 61 -24.86 -40.22 9.77
N LYS A 62 -24.79 -41.07 8.75
CA LYS A 62 -24.78 -42.54 8.90
C LYS A 62 -23.37 -43.12 8.87
N GLY A 63 -22.34 -42.32 8.59
CA GLY A 63 -20.94 -42.75 8.47
C GLY A 63 -20.72 -43.75 7.33
N GLN A 64 -21.53 -43.67 6.26
CA GLN A 64 -21.48 -44.61 5.15
C GLN A 64 -20.50 -44.19 4.05
N ASN A 65 -19.78 -43.09 4.25
CA ASN A 65 -18.95 -42.41 3.27
C ASN A 65 -19.73 -42.00 2.01
N LEU A 66 -21.02 -41.73 2.15
CA LEU A 66 -21.93 -41.32 1.08
C LEU A 66 -22.99 -40.38 1.65
N VAL A 67 -23.48 -39.44 0.83
CA VAL A 67 -24.56 -38.52 1.21
C VAL A 67 -25.77 -38.76 0.32
N THR A 68 -26.88 -39.18 0.93
CA THR A 68 -28.16 -39.35 0.24
C THR A 68 -28.85 -38.00 0.01
N PHE A 69 -29.91 -37.97 -0.79
CA PHE A 69 -30.69 -36.73 -0.99
C PHE A 69 -31.29 -36.22 0.33
N ASP A 70 -31.80 -37.12 1.18
CA ASP A 70 -32.37 -36.76 2.48
C ASP A 70 -31.30 -36.18 3.41
N ASP A 71 -30.11 -36.78 3.44
CA ASP A 71 -28.97 -36.26 4.20
C ASP A 71 -28.55 -34.87 3.71
N PHE A 72 -28.54 -34.67 2.38
CA PHE A 72 -28.23 -33.38 1.78
C PHE A 72 -29.28 -32.30 2.13
N VAL A 73 -30.57 -32.63 2.13
CA VAL A 73 -31.64 -31.71 2.54
C VAL A 73 -31.48 -31.32 4.00
N ILE A 74 -31.23 -32.28 4.89
CA ILE A 74 -31.03 -32.02 6.32
C ILE A 74 -29.80 -31.13 6.55
N PHE A 75 -28.73 -31.35 5.80
CA PHE A 75 -27.55 -30.49 5.82
C PHE A 75 -27.86 -29.07 5.34
N GLN A 76 -28.60 -28.91 4.24
CA GLN A 76 -29.00 -27.60 3.70
C GLN A 76 -29.92 -26.84 4.68
N ASP A 77 -30.81 -27.54 5.37
CA ASP A 77 -31.67 -26.96 6.39
C ASP A 77 -30.87 -26.53 7.63
N LEU A 78 -29.85 -27.31 8.03
CA LEU A 78 -28.93 -26.95 9.10
C LEU A 78 -28.19 -25.63 8.80
N ILE A 79 -27.57 -25.52 7.62
CA ILE A 79 -26.80 -24.32 7.24
C ILE A 79 -27.70 -23.09 6.97
N SER A 80 -29.00 -23.30 6.78
CA SER A 80 -29.98 -22.23 6.58
C SER A 80 -30.44 -21.57 7.89
N LYS A 81 -30.07 -22.11 9.06
CA LYS A 81 -30.45 -21.56 10.36
C LYS A 81 -29.65 -20.28 10.69
N PRO A 82 -30.23 -19.32 11.43
CA PRO A 82 -29.51 -18.11 11.85
C PRO A 82 -28.28 -18.38 12.72
N ASP A 83 -28.29 -19.46 13.50
CA ASP A 83 -27.22 -19.89 14.40
C ASP A 83 -26.44 -21.11 13.87
N ALA A 84 -26.52 -21.36 12.56
CA ALA A 84 -25.91 -22.53 11.91
C ALA A 84 -24.43 -22.73 12.28
N GLU A 85 -23.64 -21.65 12.39
CA GLU A 85 -22.22 -21.71 12.76
C GLU A 85 -22.00 -22.38 14.12
N TYR A 86 -22.83 -22.05 15.11
CA TYR A 86 -22.75 -22.64 16.44
C TYR A 86 -23.25 -24.08 16.46
N GLU A 87 -24.32 -24.40 15.72
CA GLU A 87 -24.85 -25.76 15.67
C GLU A 87 -23.88 -26.72 14.95
N VAL A 88 -23.25 -26.26 13.87
CA VAL A 88 -22.18 -26.96 13.16
C VAL A 88 -21.01 -27.23 14.11
N ALA A 89 -20.53 -26.20 14.82
CA ALA A 89 -19.46 -26.35 15.80
C ALA A 89 -19.85 -27.34 16.90
N PHE A 90 -21.05 -27.23 17.48
CA PHE A 90 -21.50 -28.12 18.54
C PHE A 90 -21.51 -29.58 18.09
N ARG A 91 -22.02 -29.88 16.89
CA ARG A 91 -22.04 -31.25 16.35
C ARG A 91 -20.65 -31.80 16.05
N MET A 92 -19.67 -30.95 15.75
CA MET A 92 -18.27 -31.38 15.61
C MET A 92 -17.64 -31.74 16.96
N PHE A 93 -18.08 -31.10 18.04
CA PHE A 93 -17.57 -31.35 19.39
C PHE A 93 -18.34 -32.46 20.12
N ASP A 94 -19.58 -32.75 19.75
CA ASP A 94 -20.36 -33.89 20.24
C ASP A 94 -20.02 -35.18 19.48
N LEU A 95 -18.86 -35.76 19.78
CA LEU A 95 -18.35 -36.97 19.11
C LEU A 95 -19.26 -38.20 19.27
N THR A 96 -20.08 -38.21 20.32
CA THR A 96 -20.97 -39.32 20.66
C THR A 96 -22.41 -39.14 20.19
N GLY A 97 -22.79 -37.94 19.73
CA GLY A 97 -24.16 -37.60 19.35
C GLY A 97 -25.17 -37.61 20.50
N THR A 98 -24.72 -37.40 21.74
CA THR A 98 -25.58 -37.44 22.94
C THR A 98 -26.34 -36.13 23.18
N GLY A 99 -26.04 -35.09 22.40
CA GLY A 99 -26.54 -33.73 22.61
C GLY A 99 -25.79 -33.00 23.73
N LYS A 100 -24.59 -33.47 24.10
CA LYS A 100 -23.75 -32.86 25.13
C LYS A 100 -22.26 -32.98 24.79
N VAL A 101 -21.48 -31.99 25.20
CA VAL A 101 -20.02 -31.96 25.01
C VAL A 101 -19.32 -32.18 26.34
N THR A 102 -18.51 -33.23 26.42
CA THR A 102 -17.66 -33.52 27.59
C THR A 102 -16.34 -32.76 27.49
N PHE A 103 -15.64 -32.61 28.61
CA PHE A 103 -14.30 -32.01 28.62
C PHE A 103 -13.31 -32.76 27.73
N ASP A 104 -13.35 -34.09 27.74
CA ASP A 104 -12.45 -34.92 26.94
C ASP A 104 -12.70 -34.72 25.45
N HIS A 105 -13.98 -34.67 25.01
CA HIS A 105 -14.31 -34.35 23.61
C HIS A 105 -13.80 -32.95 23.24
N PHE A 106 -14.03 -31.95 24.11
CA PHE A 106 -13.56 -30.59 23.87
C PHE A 106 -12.03 -30.52 23.73
N LYS A 107 -11.31 -31.17 24.63
CA LYS A 107 -9.84 -31.24 24.61
C LYS A 107 -9.31 -31.94 23.37
N GLN A 108 -9.94 -33.07 22.98
CA GLN A 108 -9.55 -33.85 21.82
C GLN A 108 -9.75 -33.07 20.52
N VAL A 109 -10.92 -32.46 20.33
CA VAL A 109 -11.24 -31.71 19.11
C VAL A 109 -10.37 -30.46 19.00
N LEU A 110 -10.20 -29.71 20.10
CA LEU A 110 -9.36 -28.51 20.07
C LEU A 110 -7.90 -28.86 19.78
N SER A 111 -7.33 -29.87 20.46
CA SER A 111 -5.92 -30.26 20.27
C SER A 111 -5.63 -30.84 18.88
N SER A 112 -6.60 -31.47 18.23
CA SER A 112 -6.43 -32.05 16.89
C SER A 112 -6.45 -31.03 15.75
N HIS A 113 -7.02 -29.85 15.98
CA HIS A 113 -7.17 -28.80 14.97
C HIS A 113 -6.24 -27.59 15.21
N MET A 114 -5.35 -27.66 16.19
CA MET A 114 -4.34 -26.63 16.44
C MET A 114 -3.16 -26.78 15.47
N PRO A 115 -2.63 -25.67 14.91
CA PRO A 115 -1.39 -25.70 14.13
C PRO A 115 -0.23 -26.28 14.95
N SER A 116 0.69 -26.99 14.30
CA SER A 116 1.84 -27.63 14.96
C SER A 116 2.81 -26.63 15.61
N ASP A 117 2.81 -25.39 15.14
CA ASP A 117 3.63 -24.27 15.57
C ASP A 117 2.91 -23.32 16.54
N ALA A 118 1.60 -23.52 16.77
CA ALA A 118 0.82 -22.67 17.66
C ALA A 118 1.14 -22.91 19.14
N VAL A 119 0.97 -21.87 19.96
CA VAL A 119 1.09 -21.98 21.41
C VAL A 119 0.00 -22.94 21.93
N PRO A 120 0.35 -23.96 22.75
CA PRO A 120 -0.62 -24.90 23.26
C PRO A 120 -1.61 -24.22 24.20
N PHE A 121 -2.88 -24.60 24.10
CA PHE A 121 -3.93 -24.10 24.99
C PHE A 121 -3.81 -24.75 26.37
N ASP A 122 -3.81 -23.93 27.42
CA ASP A 122 -3.85 -24.38 28.81
C ASP A 122 -5.29 -24.76 29.19
N PHE A 123 -5.55 -26.06 29.23
CA PHE A 123 -6.84 -26.64 29.63
C PHE A 123 -7.06 -26.62 31.15
N ASP A 124 -6.03 -26.37 31.96
CA ASP A 124 -6.14 -26.27 33.42
C ASP A 124 -6.32 -24.80 33.87
N CYS A 125 -6.68 -23.90 32.96
CA CYS A 125 -6.88 -22.49 33.25
C CYS A 125 -8.18 -22.23 34.05
N ASP A 126 -8.16 -21.17 34.86
CA ASP A 126 -9.31 -20.84 35.73
C ASP A 126 -10.55 -20.46 34.93
N TRP A 127 -10.39 -19.87 33.74
CA TRP A 127 -11.51 -19.55 32.86
C TRP A 127 -12.27 -20.81 32.43
N LEU A 128 -11.57 -21.87 32.02
CA LEU A 128 -12.22 -23.08 31.56
C LEU A 128 -12.89 -23.83 32.73
N LYS A 129 -12.24 -23.89 33.89
CA LYS A 129 -12.81 -24.49 35.11
C LYS A 129 -14.18 -23.94 35.49
N LEU A 130 -14.48 -22.68 35.17
CA LEU A 130 -15.79 -22.09 35.42
C LEU A 130 -16.91 -22.69 34.55
N TYR A 131 -16.58 -23.25 33.39
CA TYR A 131 -17.56 -23.92 32.51
C TYR A 131 -17.69 -25.41 32.80
N ILE A 132 -16.57 -26.11 33.00
CA ILE A 132 -16.54 -27.58 33.07
C ILE A 132 -16.37 -28.15 34.48
N GLY A 133 -16.13 -27.33 35.50
CA GLY A 133 -15.87 -27.79 36.88
C GLY A 133 -14.48 -28.40 37.10
N HIS A 134 -14.22 -28.87 38.33
CA HIS A 134 -12.93 -29.46 38.73
C HIS A 134 -12.90 -30.99 38.54
N LYS A 135 -11.68 -31.53 38.39
CA LYS A 135 -11.18 -32.92 38.14
C LYS A 135 -11.97 -34.18 38.59
N GLU A 136 -13.10 -34.10 39.29
CA GLU A 136 -13.86 -35.30 39.72
C GLU A 136 -15.35 -35.28 39.30
N GLY A 137 -15.80 -34.22 38.62
CA GLY A 137 -17.16 -34.14 38.06
C GLY A 137 -17.19 -33.12 36.94
N HIS A 138 -16.76 -33.54 35.74
CA HIS A 138 -16.82 -32.67 34.57
C HIS A 138 -18.27 -32.40 34.19
N HIS A 139 -18.68 -31.14 34.27
CA HIS A 139 -19.98 -30.70 33.79
C HIS A 139 -20.06 -30.94 32.28
N GLU A 140 -21.07 -31.67 31.84
CA GLU A 140 -21.35 -31.89 30.43
C GLU A 140 -22.07 -30.66 29.88
N LEU A 141 -21.50 -30.04 28.85
CA LEU A 141 -22.01 -28.80 28.29
C LEU A 141 -23.19 -29.09 27.36
N THR A 142 -24.33 -28.46 27.63
CA THR A 142 -25.45 -28.39 26.68
C THR A 142 -25.10 -27.48 25.49
N TYR A 143 -25.89 -27.54 24.42
CA TYR A 143 -25.72 -26.65 23.25
C TYR A 143 -25.58 -25.18 23.65
N GLN A 144 -26.48 -24.69 24.50
CA GLN A 144 -26.50 -23.28 24.92
C GLN A 144 -25.23 -22.90 25.68
N GLU A 145 -24.78 -23.72 26.63
CA GLU A 145 -23.56 -23.48 27.40
C GLU A 145 -22.31 -23.55 26.52
N PHE A 146 -22.27 -24.51 25.60
CA PHE A 146 -21.18 -24.66 24.63
C PHE A 146 -21.06 -23.43 23.72
N THR A 147 -22.18 -22.88 23.22
CA THR A 147 -22.13 -21.68 22.36
C THR A 147 -21.46 -20.50 23.08
N GLN A 148 -21.73 -20.34 24.38
CA GLN A 148 -21.15 -19.28 25.18
C GLN A 148 -19.66 -19.54 25.49
N LEU A 149 -19.29 -20.81 25.72
CA LEU A 149 -17.89 -21.21 25.87
C LEU A 149 -17.09 -20.88 24.61
N ILE A 150 -17.56 -21.31 23.42
CA ILE A 150 -16.87 -21.07 22.15
C ILE A 150 -16.72 -19.57 21.87
N LYS A 151 -17.76 -18.77 22.19
CA LYS A 151 -17.70 -17.31 22.06
C LYS A 151 -16.60 -16.69 22.94
N GLY A 152 -16.37 -17.23 24.13
CA GLY A 152 -15.31 -16.76 25.05
C GLY A 152 -13.92 -17.34 24.77
N LEU A 153 -13.83 -18.49 24.10
CA LEU A 153 -12.59 -19.24 23.88
C LEU A 153 -11.52 -18.42 23.16
N GLN A 154 -11.90 -17.64 22.14
CA GLN A 154 -10.96 -16.82 21.38
C GLN A 154 -10.29 -15.75 22.27
N GLY A 155 -11.04 -15.17 23.21
CA GLY A 155 -10.52 -14.16 24.13
C GLY A 155 -9.58 -14.76 25.18
N GLU A 156 -9.91 -15.94 25.72
CA GLU A 156 -9.01 -16.63 26.65
C GLU A 156 -7.74 -17.11 25.94
N ARG A 157 -7.84 -17.61 24.70
CA ARG A 157 -6.66 -17.97 23.88
C ARG A 157 -5.74 -16.78 23.66
N LEU A 158 -6.29 -15.63 23.26
CA LEU A 158 -5.54 -14.38 23.11
C LEU A 158 -4.77 -14.02 24.38
N ARG A 159 -5.42 -14.16 25.55
CA ARG A 159 -4.81 -13.88 26.85
C ARG A 159 -3.68 -14.86 27.18
N GLN A 160 -3.87 -16.16 26.93
CA GLN A 160 -2.85 -17.18 27.19
C GLN A 160 -1.62 -16.99 26.27
N GLU A 161 -1.85 -16.71 24.99
CA GLU A 161 -0.77 -16.44 24.04
C GLU A 161 -0.01 -15.16 24.41
N PHE A 162 -0.71 -14.08 24.77
CA PHE A 162 -0.04 -12.87 25.25
C PHE A 162 0.84 -13.15 26.47
N LYS A 163 0.31 -13.91 27.45
CA LYS A 163 1.06 -14.31 28.65
C LYS A 163 2.28 -15.19 28.31
N HIS A 164 2.21 -15.99 27.24
CA HIS A 164 3.33 -16.81 26.79
C HIS A 164 4.50 -15.96 26.27
N TYR A 165 4.20 -14.90 25.52
CA TYR A 165 5.20 -13.99 24.97
C TYR A 165 5.69 -12.93 25.98
N ASP A 166 4.85 -12.46 26.91
CA ASP A 166 5.23 -11.54 27.98
C ASP A 166 5.89 -12.26 29.17
N LYS A 167 7.06 -12.85 28.94
CA LYS A 167 7.81 -13.63 29.93
C LYS A 167 8.19 -12.82 31.18
N GLU A 168 8.39 -11.52 31.02
CA GLU A 168 8.78 -10.59 32.08
C GLU A 168 7.58 -10.00 32.83
N GLN A 169 6.34 -10.31 32.42
CA GLN A 169 5.10 -9.77 33.00
C GLN A 169 5.05 -8.23 33.01
N THR A 170 5.57 -7.63 31.94
CA THR A 170 5.65 -6.17 31.80
C THR A 170 4.34 -5.57 31.31
N GLY A 171 3.42 -6.38 30.78
CA GLY A 171 2.22 -5.94 30.09
C GLY A 171 2.47 -5.54 28.63
N PHE A 172 3.67 -5.84 28.10
CA PHE A 172 4.09 -5.49 26.74
C PHE A 172 4.76 -6.66 26.02
N ILE A 173 4.53 -6.77 24.72
CA ILE A 173 5.16 -7.74 23.83
C ILE A 173 5.83 -7.05 22.64
N LEU A 174 6.69 -7.77 21.91
CA LEU A 174 7.29 -7.28 20.68
C LEU A 174 6.27 -7.27 19.53
N PRO A 175 6.42 -6.38 18.53
CA PRO A 175 5.53 -6.33 17.36
C PRO A 175 5.45 -7.65 16.58
N GLU A 176 6.55 -8.39 16.48
CA GLU A 176 6.59 -9.70 15.83
C GLU A 176 5.83 -10.78 16.61
N ASP A 177 5.86 -10.72 17.95
CA ASP A 177 5.09 -11.63 18.78
C ASP A 177 3.61 -11.32 18.67
N PHE A 178 3.24 -10.04 18.64
CA PHE A 178 1.86 -9.62 18.34
C PHE A 178 1.38 -10.18 16.99
N LYS A 179 2.20 -10.09 15.93
CA LYS A 179 1.86 -10.64 14.61
C LYS A 179 1.57 -12.15 14.69
N LYS A 180 2.38 -12.92 15.42
CA LYS A 180 2.16 -14.36 15.61
C LYS A 180 0.84 -14.65 16.33
N ILE A 181 0.57 -13.97 17.45
CA ILE A 181 -0.67 -14.14 18.22
C ILE A 181 -1.91 -13.93 17.33
N ILE A 182 -1.89 -12.85 16.55
CA ILE A 182 -3.03 -12.52 15.69
C ILE A 182 -3.17 -13.51 14.53
N LEU A 183 -2.08 -14.02 13.99
CA LEU A 183 -2.14 -15.07 12.97
C LEU A 183 -2.74 -16.37 13.52
N ASP A 184 -2.42 -16.73 14.76
CA ASP A 184 -2.94 -17.93 15.41
C ASP A 184 -4.44 -17.83 15.71
N VAL A 185 -4.93 -16.64 16.08
CA VAL A 185 -6.32 -16.43 16.51
C VAL A 185 -7.23 -16.01 15.35
N ALA A 186 -6.77 -15.17 14.42
CA ALA A 186 -7.63 -14.41 13.52
C ALA A 186 -7.14 -14.30 12.07
N LYS A 187 -6.12 -15.05 11.64
CA LYS A 187 -5.60 -15.01 10.25
C LYS A 187 -6.68 -15.09 9.17
N HIS A 188 -7.71 -15.91 9.38
CA HIS A 188 -8.80 -16.12 8.42
C HIS A 188 -9.70 -14.88 8.22
N LYS A 189 -9.69 -13.92 9.16
CA LYS A 189 -10.50 -12.69 9.12
C LYS A 189 -9.75 -11.46 8.63
N LEU A 190 -8.44 -11.56 8.44
CA LEU A 190 -7.61 -10.42 8.08
C LEU A 190 -7.26 -10.45 6.61
N SER A 191 -7.13 -9.29 5.96
CA SER A 191 -6.54 -9.16 4.63
C SER A 191 -5.02 -9.36 4.68
N ASP A 192 -4.40 -9.63 3.53
CA ASP A 192 -2.94 -9.83 3.47
C ASP A 192 -2.21 -8.50 3.80
N ASP A 193 -2.81 -7.38 3.43
CA ASP A 193 -2.33 -6.03 3.74
C ASP A 193 -2.28 -5.77 5.24
N VAL A 194 -3.36 -6.10 5.96
CA VAL A 194 -3.38 -5.96 7.41
C VAL A 194 -2.32 -6.86 8.05
N ILE A 195 -2.19 -8.10 7.57
CA ILE A 195 -1.18 -9.06 8.06
C ILE A 195 0.24 -8.52 7.93
N ASP A 196 0.56 -7.90 6.80
CA ASP A 196 1.88 -7.33 6.54
C ASP A 196 2.16 -6.12 7.43
N HIS A 197 1.13 -5.30 7.69
CA HIS A 197 1.25 -4.10 8.50
C HIS A 197 0.98 -4.32 10.01
N LEU A 198 0.66 -5.53 10.47
CA LEU A 198 0.44 -5.81 11.90
C LEU A 198 1.52 -5.25 12.84
N PRO A 199 2.83 -5.33 12.52
CA PRO A 199 3.88 -4.80 13.39
C PRO A 199 3.78 -3.28 13.60
N THR A 200 3.19 -2.53 12.66
CA THR A 200 3.07 -1.07 12.73
C THR A 200 2.17 -0.58 13.86
N LEU A 201 1.36 -1.46 14.47
CA LEU A 201 0.49 -1.12 15.59
C LEU A 201 1.26 -0.48 16.77
N CYS A 202 2.54 -0.84 16.98
CA CYS A 202 3.35 -0.25 18.04
C CYS A 202 3.54 1.26 17.89
N ASN A 203 3.42 1.80 16.67
CA ASN A 203 3.63 3.21 16.36
C ASN A 203 2.55 4.12 16.96
N LEU A 204 1.37 3.58 17.31
CA LEU A 204 0.26 4.39 17.84
C LEU A 204 0.49 4.92 19.25
N TYR A 205 1.12 4.13 20.13
CA TYR A 205 1.16 4.45 21.57
C TYR A 205 2.52 4.30 22.25
N SER A 206 3.37 3.36 21.83
CA SER A 206 4.59 3.00 22.59
C SER A 206 5.87 2.96 21.77
N GLY A 207 5.78 3.19 20.45
CA GLY A 207 6.89 3.31 19.50
C GLY A 207 7.61 2.00 19.19
N ASN A 208 7.84 1.15 20.20
CA ASN A 208 8.71 -0.04 20.07
C ASN A 208 8.08 -1.34 20.59
N LYS A 209 6.94 -1.28 21.29
CA LYS A 209 6.26 -2.45 21.90
C LYS A 209 4.74 -2.34 21.76
N VAL A 210 4.05 -3.47 21.91
CA VAL A 210 2.58 -3.54 21.87
C VAL A 210 2.06 -3.91 23.26
N SER A 211 1.16 -3.11 23.82
CA SER A 211 0.56 -3.37 25.12
C SER A 211 -0.58 -4.38 25.04
N PHE A 212 -0.89 -5.07 26.15
CA PHE A 212 -2.05 -5.98 26.20
C PHE A 212 -3.36 -5.28 25.79
N SER A 213 -3.53 -4.02 26.20
CA SER A 213 -4.71 -3.23 25.87
C SER A 213 -4.86 -3.03 24.36
N ALA A 214 -3.77 -2.75 23.64
CA ALA A 214 -3.77 -2.59 22.18
C ALA A 214 -4.12 -3.92 21.47
N VAL A 215 -3.59 -5.05 21.96
CA VAL A 215 -3.94 -6.38 21.44
C VAL A 215 -5.42 -6.69 21.60
N VAL A 216 -5.99 -6.40 22.77
CA VAL A 216 -7.43 -6.60 23.04
C VAL A 216 -8.30 -5.70 22.17
N ALA A 217 -7.95 -4.42 22.00
CA ALA A 217 -8.70 -3.53 21.12
C ALA A 217 -8.64 -3.98 19.67
N PHE A 218 -7.46 -4.40 19.19
CA PHE A 218 -7.33 -4.96 17.84
C PHE A 218 -8.23 -6.21 17.65
N HIS A 219 -8.21 -7.13 18.62
CA HIS A 219 -9.09 -8.30 18.59
C HIS A 219 -10.58 -7.93 18.60
N ASN A 220 -11.00 -6.94 19.39
CA ASN A 220 -12.38 -6.46 19.41
C ASN A 220 -12.82 -5.87 18.07
N VAL A 221 -11.95 -5.11 17.39
CA VAL A 221 -12.21 -4.57 16.05
C VAL A 221 -12.48 -5.70 15.06
N ILE A 222 -11.62 -6.72 15.02
CA ILE A 222 -11.82 -7.88 14.13
C ILE A 222 -13.09 -8.65 14.48
N ARG A 223 -13.38 -8.83 15.77
CA ARG A 223 -14.58 -9.56 16.20
C ARG A 223 -15.86 -8.86 15.75
N ASN A 224 -15.84 -7.52 15.72
CA ASN A 224 -16.98 -6.68 15.39
C ASN A 224 -16.87 -6.05 13.98
N ILE A 225 -16.12 -6.69 13.06
CA ILE A 225 -15.77 -6.11 11.76
C ILE A 225 -17.00 -5.72 10.92
N ASP A 226 -18.07 -6.52 10.96
CA ASP A 226 -19.31 -6.23 10.22
C ASP A 226 -20.01 -4.97 10.74
N MET A 227 -19.97 -4.74 12.06
CA MET A 227 -20.51 -3.53 12.66
C MET A 227 -19.64 -2.32 12.29
N VAL A 228 -18.32 -2.48 12.30
CA VAL A 228 -17.36 -1.45 11.86
C VAL A 228 -17.65 -1.07 10.40
N GLU A 229 -17.79 -2.06 9.51
CA GLU A 229 -18.13 -1.84 8.10
C GLU A 229 -19.46 -1.12 7.93
N SER A 230 -20.50 -1.56 8.65
CA SER A 230 -21.83 -0.93 8.61
C SER A 230 -21.79 0.55 9.02
N VAL A 231 -21.03 0.88 10.06
CA VAL A 231 -20.84 2.26 10.52
C VAL A 231 -20.05 3.08 9.50
N ILE A 232 -18.95 2.54 8.95
CA ILE A 232 -18.13 3.21 7.93
C ILE A 232 -18.96 3.53 6.69
N ARG A 233 -19.73 2.56 6.17
CA ARG A 233 -20.58 2.75 4.99
C ARG A 233 -21.61 3.86 5.22
N LYS A 234 -22.29 3.86 6.37
CA LYS A 234 -23.25 4.91 6.74
C LYS A 234 -22.59 6.28 6.85
N ALA A 235 -21.40 6.36 7.47
CA ALA A 235 -20.66 7.60 7.63
C ALA A 235 -20.20 8.18 6.28
N ILE A 236 -19.68 7.32 5.40
CA ILE A 236 -19.27 7.70 4.04
C ILE A 236 -20.47 8.14 3.21
N ASP A 237 -21.62 7.46 3.36
CA ASP A 237 -22.83 7.83 2.63
C ASP A 237 -23.42 9.16 3.08
N ALA A 238 -23.26 9.52 4.35
CA ALA A 238 -23.64 10.82 4.89
C ALA A 238 -22.65 11.94 4.52
N SER A 239 -21.39 11.61 4.19
CA SER A 239 -20.37 12.58 3.81
C SER A 239 -20.52 13.02 2.34
N LYS A 240 -20.37 14.33 2.10
CA LYS A 240 -20.45 14.93 0.74
C LYS A 240 -19.31 14.46 -0.16
N ASP A 241 -18.11 14.33 0.41
CA ASP A 241 -16.88 14.04 -0.33
C ASP A 241 -16.57 12.54 -0.34
N LYS A 242 -17.48 11.69 0.16
CA LYS A 242 -17.31 10.23 0.33
C LYS A 242 -16.05 9.84 1.11
N LYS A 243 -15.56 10.74 1.96
CA LYS A 243 -14.47 10.50 2.90
C LYS A 243 -14.89 10.89 4.31
N ILE A 244 -14.31 10.24 5.32
CA ILE A 244 -14.65 10.43 6.73
C ILE A 244 -13.41 10.62 7.59
N THR A 245 -13.56 11.40 8.65
CA THR A 245 -12.57 11.51 9.74
C THR A 245 -12.91 10.56 10.89
N LYS A 246 -11.97 10.41 11.84
CA LYS A 246 -12.23 9.69 13.11
C LYS A 246 -13.46 10.23 13.85
N ALA A 247 -13.67 11.55 13.82
CA ALA A 247 -14.80 12.19 14.49
C ALA A 247 -16.13 11.83 13.82
N ASP A 248 -16.16 11.79 12.48
CA ASP A 248 -17.35 11.40 11.72
C ASP A 248 -17.71 9.94 11.98
N PHE A 249 -16.71 9.05 12.02
CA PHE A 249 -16.90 7.65 12.37
C PHE A 249 -17.50 7.50 13.79
N LEU A 250 -16.91 8.16 14.80
CA LEU A 250 -17.41 8.08 16.18
C LEU A 250 -18.83 8.63 16.32
N LYS A 251 -19.15 9.70 15.60
CA LYS A 251 -20.50 10.26 15.57
C LYS A 251 -21.51 9.23 15.04
N HIS A 252 -21.23 8.62 13.90
CA HIS A 252 -22.13 7.62 13.31
C HIS A 252 -22.15 6.30 14.08
N ALA A 253 -21.06 5.92 14.74
CA ALA A 253 -21.05 4.81 15.68
C ALA A 253 -22.02 5.05 16.84
N HIS A 254 -22.00 6.26 17.41
CA HIS A 254 -22.92 6.63 18.49
C HIS A 254 -24.38 6.74 18.03
N GLU A 255 -24.63 7.18 16.80
CA GLU A 255 -25.99 7.17 16.23
C GLU A 255 -26.51 5.76 15.98
N ALA A 256 -25.61 4.80 15.69
CA ALA A 256 -25.97 3.41 15.43
C ALA A 256 -26.28 2.60 16.70
N SER A 257 -25.86 3.06 17.89
CA SER A 257 -25.98 2.30 19.13
C SER A 257 -26.40 3.17 20.32
N ARG A 258 -27.21 2.62 21.23
CA ARG A 258 -27.62 3.32 22.46
C ARG A 258 -26.49 3.57 23.45
N TYR A 259 -25.41 2.81 23.35
CA TYR A 259 -24.21 2.89 24.18
C TYR A 259 -22.98 3.04 23.29
N THR A 260 -21.87 3.50 23.83
CA THR A 260 -20.60 3.60 23.09
C THR A 260 -20.22 2.24 22.48
N ALA A 261 -20.28 2.13 21.15
CA ALA A 261 -19.98 0.88 20.45
C ALA A 261 -18.49 0.58 20.39
N PHE A 262 -17.65 1.62 20.31
CA PHE A 262 -16.20 1.49 20.12
C PHE A 262 -15.43 2.39 21.09
N THR A 263 -14.33 1.87 21.60
CA THR A 263 -13.38 2.68 22.38
C THR A 263 -12.57 3.60 21.47
N PRO A 264 -11.98 4.69 22.00
CA PRO A 264 -11.07 5.54 21.22
C PRO A 264 -9.90 4.75 20.62
N MET A 265 -9.37 3.77 21.36
CA MET A 265 -8.25 2.93 20.89
C MET A 265 -8.66 2.00 19.75
N GLU A 266 -9.87 1.42 19.80
CA GLU A 266 -10.41 0.65 18.67
C GLU A 266 -10.58 1.53 17.43
N THR A 267 -11.02 2.78 17.60
CA THR A 267 -11.15 3.75 16.50
C THR A 267 -9.79 4.14 15.93
N ASP A 268 -8.80 4.39 16.78
CA ASP A 268 -7.44 4.68 16.34
C ASP A 268 -6.85 3.53 15.54
N ILE A 269 -7.06 2.29 15.98
CA ILE A 269 -6.63 1.09 15.27
C ILE A 269 -7.29 0.98 13.88
N ILE A 270 -8.61 1.18 13.79
CA ILE A 270 -9.33 1.13 12.50
C ILE A 270 -8.72 2.13 11.49
N PHE A 271 -8.50 3.36 11.92
CA PHE A 271 -7.94 4.41 11.05
C PHE A 271 -6.44 4.24 10.79
N HIS A 272 -5.70 3.65 11.71
CA HIS A 272 -4.28 3.32 11.52
C HIS A 272 -4.08 2.34 10.38
N PHE A 273 -4.83 1.23 10.39
CA PHE A 273 -4.72 0.22 9.34
C PHE A 273 -5.37 0.64 8.02
N ALA A 274 -6.37 1.52 8.05
CA ALA A 274 -6.98 2.03 6.83
C ALA A 274 -6.14 3.16 6.19
N GLY A 275 -5.37 3.91 6.98
CA GLY A 275 -4.57 5.06 6.53
C GLY A 275 -3.10 4.77 6.28
N VAL A 276 -2.68 3.52 6.07
CA VAL A 276 -1.25 3.16 5.88
C VAL A 276 -0.60 3.96 4.74
N ASP A 277 -1.36 4.26 3.68
CA ASP A 277 -0.89 5.04 2.52
C ASP A 277 -1.31 6.53 2.54
N ASP A 278 -2.13 6.95 3.52
CA ASP A 278 -2.74 8.29 3.55
C ASP A 278 -2.65 8.96 4.94
N ASP A 279 -1.65 9.83 5.09
CA ASP A 279 -1.43 10.64 6.30
C ASP A 279 -2.46 11.76 6.51
N SER A 280 -3.41 11.96 5.58
CA SER A 280 -4.39 13.06 5.68
C SER A 280 -5.38 12.89 6.83
N GLY A 281 -5.55 11.65 7.32
CA GLY A 281 -6.56 11.31 8.34
C GLY A 281 -8.01 11.38 7.83
N VAL A 282 -8.21 11.50 6.51
CA VAL A 282 -9.50 11.61 5.84
C VAL A 282 -9.63 10.48 4.81
N LEU A 283 -10.30 9.40 5.20
CA LEU A 283 -10.26 8.11 4.49
C LEU A 283 -11.58 7.82 3.75
N GLY A 284 -11.46 7.23 2.56
CA GLY A 284 -12.58 6.78 1.74
C GLY A 284 -12.91 5.30 1.90
N LEU A 285 -13.94 4.83 1.19
CA LEU A 285 -14.40 3.43 1.29
C LEU A 285 -13.32 2.44 0.86
N ASP A 286 -12.55 2.79 -0.18
CA ASP A 286 -11.49 1.93 -0.73
C ASP A 286 -10.34 1.73 0.26
N ASP A 287 -10.05 2.74 1.09
CA ASP A 287 -9.03 2.68 2.14
C ASP A 287 -9.45 1.72 3.26
N PHE A 288 -10.72 1.78 3.67
CA PHE A 288 -11.28 0.83 4.65
C PHE A 288 -11.50 -0.56 4.07
N ALA A 289 -11.80 -0.69 2.77
CA ALA A 289 -12.01 -1.99 2.14
C ALA A 289 -10.76 -2.89 2.24
N ARG A 290 -9.56 -2.29 2.30
CA ARG A 290 -8.30 -3.02 2.53
C ARG A 290 -8.25 -3.72 3.87
N VAL A 291 -8.88 -3.13 4.89
CA VAL A 291 -8.90 -3.64 6.26
C VAL A 291 -10.08 -4.60 6.47
N LEU A 292 -11.22 -4.28 5.86
CA LEU A 292 -12.50 -4.93 6.13
C LEU A 292 -12.77 -6.18 5.29
N ASP A 293 -12.26 -6.28 4.06
CA ASP A 293 -12.47 -7.46 3.22
C ASP A 293 -11.28 -8.44 3.35
N PRO A 294 -11.48 -9.64 3.94
CA PRO A 294 -10.42 -10.64 4.06
C PRO A 294 -9.95 -11.17 2.70
N ARG A 295 -10.76 -11.02 1.65
CA ARG A 295 -10.41 -11.35 0.26
C ARG A 295 -9.70 -10.20 -0.44
N TRP A 296 -9.64 -9.03 0.19
CA TRP A 296 -8.85 -7.93 -0.32
C TRP A 296 -7.43 -8.42 -0.51
N THR A 297 -7.06 -8.46 -1.76
CA THR A 297 -5.68 -8.55 -2.18
C THR A 297 -5.34 -7.18 -2.72
N GLN A 298 -4.07 -6.79 -2.63
CA GLN A 298 -3.54 -5.89 -3.64
C GLN A 298 -3.88 -6.55 -4.97
N SER A 299 -4.96 -6.10 -5.61
CA SER A 299 -5.21 -6.39 -7.01
C SER A 299 -3.87 -6.15 -7.66
N LYS A 300 -3.28 -7.23 -8.20
CA LYS A 300 -1.96 -7.26 -8.82
C LYS A 300 -1.55 -5.84 -9.15
N GLN A 301 -0.42 -5.36 -8.60
CA GLN A 301 0.38 -4.44 -9.38
C GLN A 301 0.44 -5.06 -10.75
N THR A 302 -0.41 -4.52 -11.61
CA THR A 302 -0.59 -5.00 -12.95
C THR A 302 0.74 -4.55 -13.51
N GLU A 303 1.63 -5.50 -13.78
CA GLU A 303 2.58 -5.35 -14.87
C GLU A 303 1.81 -4.56 -15.93
N ILE A 304 2.20 -3.31 -16.15
CA ILE A 304 1.49 -2.38 -17.01
C ILE A 304 1.66 -2.92 -18.44
N THR A 305 0.89 -3.94 -18.76
CA THR A 305 0.47 -4.29 -20.09
C THR A 305 -0.87 -3.58 -20.23
N PRO A 306 -0.93 -2.47 -20.98
CA PRO A 306 -2.12 -1.65 -21.02
C PRO A 306 -3.16 -2.33 -21.90
N GLU A 307 -3.97 -3.21 -21.32
CA GLU A 307 -5.22 -3.67 -21.93
C GLU A 307 -6.44 -3.19 -21.13
N LYS A 308 -6.83 -1.96 -21.48
CA LYS A 308 -8.20 -1.47 -21.66
C LYS A 308 -9.28 -2.04 -20.72
N GLU A 309 -9.33 -1.50 -19.50
CA GLU A 309 -10.62 -1.31 -18.85
C GLU A 309 -11.26 0.00 -19.30
N GLN A 310 -12.56 -0.09 -19.59
CA GLN A 310 -13.42 0.94 -20.16
C GLN A 310 -13.58 2.11 -19.18
N THR A 311 -12.59 2.99 -19.16
CA THR A 311 -12.82 4.37 -18.72
C THR A 311 -13.82 5.00 -19.68
N LYS A 312 -14.95 5.47 -19.14
CA LYS A 312 -15.77 6.50 -19.81
C LYS A 312 -14.81 7.52 -20.41
N LYS A 313 -14.78 7.61 -21.75
CA LYS A 313 -13.84 8.42 -22.53
C LYS A 313 -13.70 9.83 -21.93
N ARG A 314 -12.73 10.02 -21.03
CA ARG A 314 -12.24 11.33 -20.63
C ARG A 314 -11.39 11.81 -21.80
N GLY A 315 -11.87 12.85 -22.50
CA GLY A 315 -11.35 13.26 -23.80
C GLY A 315 -9.86 13.58 -23.76
N THR A 316 -9.18 13.38 -24.89
CA THR A 316 -7.75 13.67 -25.12
C THR A 316 -7.32 15.07 -24.64
N LEU A 317 -8.26 16.02 -24.62
CA LEU A 317 -8.08 17.36 -24.06
C LEU A 317 -7.74 17.35 -22.56
N TRP A 318 -8.35 16.49 -21.75
CA TRP A 318 -8.08 16.40 -20.31
C TRP A 318 -6.70 15.83 -20.00
N GLN A 319 -6.22 14.86 -20.81
CA GLN A 319 -4.86 14.32 -20.68
C GLN A 319 -3.79 15.35 -21.04
N ILE A 320 -4.06 16.20 -22.05
CA ILE A 320 -3.19 17.32 -22.40
C ILE A 320 -3.18 18.36 -21.29
N VAL A 321 -4.33 18.67 -20.68
CA VAL A 321 -4.44 19.61 -19.56
C VAL A 321 -3.68 19.12 -18.32
N GLU A 322 -3.80 17.83 -17.98
CA GLU A 322 -3.12 17.24 -16.83
C GLU A 322 -1.60 17.18 -17.03
N SER A 323 -1.15 16.80 -18.24
CA SER A 323 0.27 16.85 -18.61
C SER A 323 0.81 18.28 -18.59
N ALA A 324 0.04 19.24 -19.09
CA ALA A 324 0.41 20.65 -19.07
C ALA A 324 0.46 21.21 -17.64
N TYR A 325 -0.44 20.77 -16.76
CA TYR A 325 -0.46 21.16 -15.35
C TYR A 325 0.78 20.68 -14.60
N SER A 326 1.09 19.38 -14.69
CA SER A 326 2.30 18.80 -14.07
C SER A 326 3.59 19.41 -14.63
N PHE A 327 3.63 19.66 -15.95
CA PHE A 327 4.73 20.36 -16.59
C PHE A 327 4.88 21.80 -16.08
N THR A 328 3.78 22.52 -15.87
CA THR A 328 3.78 23.89 -15.34
C THR A 328 4.30 23.92 -13.91
N LEU A 329 3.84 23.00 -13.05
CA LEU A 329 4.32 22.87 -11.67
C LEU A 329 5.82 22.55 -11.63
N GLY A 330 6.28 21.59 -12.44
CA GLY A 330 7.70 21.26 -12.55
C GLY A 330 8.55 22.43 -13.06
N SER A 331 8.01 23.22 -14.00
CA SER A 331 8.67 24.42 -14.53
C SER A 331 8.78 25.53 -13.48
N ILE A 332 7.74 25.74 -12.67
CA ILE A 332 7.75 26.72 -11.57
C ILE A 332 8.76 26.31 -10.51
N ALA A 333 8.76 25.05 -10.08
CA ALA A 333 9.72 24.53 -9.11
C ALA A 333 11.17 24.69 -9.62
N GLY A 334 11.40 24.35 -10.89
CA GLY A 334 12.71 24.54 -11.54
C GLY A 334 13.13 26.01 -11.63
N ALA A 335 12.20 26.92 -11.92
CA ALA A 335 12.46 28.36 -11.99
C ALA A 335 12.83 28.95 -10.62
N VAL A 336 12.16 28.52 -9.55
CA VAL A 336 12.50 28.93 -8.17
C VAL A 336 13.90 28.44 -7.79
N GLY A 337 14.21 27.17 -8.04
CA GLY A 337 15.53 26.61 -7.78
C GLY A 337 16.64 27.31 -8.57
N ALA A 338 16.42 27.56 -9.87
CA ALA A 338 17.37 28.27 -10.72
C ALA A 338 17.60 29.70 -10.23
N THR A 339 16.57 30.40 -9.76
CA THR A 339 16.68 31.75 -9.21
C THR A 339 17.48 31.77 -7.90
N ALA A 340 17.26 30.81 -7.00
CA ALA A 340 17.98 30.74 -5.74
C ALA A 340 19.49 30.50 -5.92
N VAL A 341 19.88 29.67 -6.89
CA VAL A 341 21.29 29.32 -7.17
C VAL A 341 21.98 30.36 -8.08
N TYR A 342 21.21 31.20 -8.76
CA TYR A 342 21.72 32.12 -9.80
C TYR A 342 22.88 33.05 -9.38
N PRO A 343 22.90 33.64 -8.16
CA PRO A 343 24.02 34.50 -7.74
C PRO A 343 25.36 33.76 -7.69
N ILE A 344 25.35 32.46 -7.36
CA ILE A 344 26.54 31.61 -7.32
C ILE A 344 27.02 31.33 -8.75
N ASP A 345 26.09 31.03 -9.65
CA ASP A 345 26.36 30.84 -11.09
C ASP A 345 27.02 32.07 -11.72
N LEU A 346 26.53 33.28 -11.39
CA LEU A 346 27.09 34.51 -11.94
C LEU A 346 28.53 34.75 -11.45
N VAL A 347 28.82 34.49 -10.19
CA VAL A 347 30.19 34.61 -9.65
C VAL A 347 31.12 33.60 -10.31
N LYS A 348 30.68 32.34 -10.44
CA LYS A 348 31.44 31.27 -11.10
C LYS A 348 31.79 31.64 -12.55
N THR A 349 30.80 32.09 -13.33
CA THR A 349 31.00 32.43 -14.75
C THR A 349 31.95 33.61 -14.94
N ARG A 350 31.88 34.64 -14.09
CA ARG A 350 32.81 35.78 -14.16
C ARG A 350 34.24 35.41 -13.78
N MET A 351 34.40 34.57 -12.75
CA MET A 351 35.73 34.07 -12.40
C MET A 351 36.33 33.21 -13.51
N GLN A 352 35.52 32.34 -14.14
CA GLN A 352 35.97 31.50 -15.26
C GLN A 352 36.30 32.32 -16.52
N ASN A 353 35.63 33.46 -16.72
CA ASN A 353 35.86 34.32 -17.89
C ASN A 353 36.89 35.44 -17.66
N GLN A 354 37.47 35.56 -16.47
CA GLN A 354 38.46 36.59 -16.17
C GLN A 354 39.70 36.42 -17.08
N ARG A 355 39.82 37.27 -18.10
CA ARG A 355 40.99 37.34 -18.98
C ARG A 355 41.85 38.51 -18.54
N SER A 356 43.06 38.23 -18.06
CA SER A 356 43.98 39.30 -17.69
C SER A 356 44.62 39.91 -18.94
N LYS A 357 44.59 41.25 -19.04
CA LYS A 357 45.25 42.00 -20.13
C LYS A 357 46.73 42.31 -19.82
N VAL A 358 47.16 42.16 -18.57
CA VAL A 358 48.53 42.40 -18.10
C VAL A 358 48.96 41.21 -17.26
N VAL A 359 50.10 40.59 -17.58
CA VAL A 359 50.62 39.42 -16.86
C VAL A 359 50.77 39.77 -15.37
N GLY A 360 49.94 39.18 -14.50
CA GLY A 360 50.03 39.32 -13.04
C GLY A 360 48.86 40.03 -12.34
N GLU A 361 47.98 40.76 -13.05
CA GLU A 361 46.80 41.39 -12.40
C GLU A 361 45.54 40.52 -12.53
N LEU A 362 45.06 39.99 -11.40
CA LEU A 362 43.77 39.31 -11.32
C LEU A 362 42.67 40.32 -10.97
N LEU A 363 41.63 40.44 -11.81
CA LEU A 363 40.48 41.33 -11.59
C LEU A 363 39.73 41.00 -10.29
N TYR A 364 39.62 39.72 -9.96
CA TYR A 364 39.06 39.17 -8.74
C TYR A 364 40.09 38.29 -8.03
N LYS A 365 40.26 38.50 -6.72
CA LYS A 365 41.20 37.69 -5.92
C LYS A 365 40.61 36.33 -5.56
N ASN A 366 39.30 36.27 -5.28
CA ASN A 366 38.55 35.08 -4.84
C ASN A 366 37.05 35.24 -5.18
N SER A 367 36.25 34.16 -5.08
CA SER A 367 34.79 34.18 -5.33
C SER A 367 34.03 35.21 -4.48
N LEU A 368 34.45 35.37 -3.22
CA LEU A 368 33.87 36.36 -2.31
C LEU A 368 34.21 37.81 -2.71
N ASP A 369 35.40 38.03 -3.27
CA ASP A 369 35.81 39.35 -3.79
C ASP A 369 35.01 39.70 -5.06
N CYS A 370 34.80 38.72 -5.94
CA CYS A 370 33.90 38.86 -7.09
C CYS A 370 32.48 39.21 -6.66
N PHE A 371 31.89 38.46 -5.72
CA PHE A 371 30.54 38.72 -5.21
C PHE A 371 30.39 40.13 -4.60
N LYS A 372 31.32 40.54 -3.72
CA LYS A 372 31.31 41.87 -3.09
C LYS A 372 31.44 42.99 -4.13
N LYS A 373 32.32 42.83 -5.12
CA LYS A 373 32.49 43.79 -6.22
C LYS A 373 31.26 43.88 -7.12
N VAL A 374 30.59 42.76 -7.41
CA VAL A 374 29.33 42.77 -8.17
C VAL A 374 28.27 43.55 -7.40
N LEU A 375 28.08 43.26 -6.11
CA LEU A 375 27.07 43.93 -5.29
C LEU A 375 27.34 45.44 -5.16
N LYS A 376 28.61 45.83 -4.97
CA LYS A 376 29.02 47.24 -4.85
C LYS A 376 28.91 48.01 -6.18
N ASN A 377 29.23 47.38 -7.30
CA ASN A 377 29.37 48.07 -8.60
C ASN A 377 28.13 47.97 -9.50
N GLU A 378 27.33 46.92 -9.36
CA GLU A 378 26.16 46.64 -10.19
C GLU A 378 24.85 46.54 -9.40
N GLY A 379 24.93 46.56 -8.06
CA GLY A 379 23.78 46.43 -7.18
C GLY A 379 23.20 45.01 -7.14
N PHE A 380 22.12 44.85 -6.39
CA PHE A 380 21.44 43.57 -6.20
C PHE A 380 20.89 42.99 -7.52
N THR A 381 20.40 43.83 -8.42
CA THR A 381 19.92 43.42 -9.75
C THR A 381 21.04 42.96 -10.68
N GLY A 382 22.29 43.35 -10.40
CA GLY A 382 23.49 42.87 -11.09
C GLY A 382 23.72 41.36 -10.92
N LEU A 383 23.39 40.81 -9.75
CA LEU A 383 23.54 39.38 -9.43
C LEU A 383 22.60 38.48 -10.26
N TYR A 384 21.54 39.03 -10.84
CA TYR A 384 20.54 38.30 -11.62
C TYR A 384 20.62 38.57 -13.14
N ARG A 385 21.70 39.22 -13.61
CA ARG A 385 21.91 39.48 -15.04
C ARG A 385 22.10 38.18 -15.81
N GLY A 386 21.20 37.90 -16.75
CA GLY A 386 21.16 36.66 -17.54
C GLY A 386 20.20 35.59 -17.02
N LEU A 387 19.43 35.87 -15.96
CA LEU A 387 18.44 34.93 -15.40
C LEU A 387 17.33 34.60 -16.41
N GLY A 388 16.85 35.58 -17.19
CA GLY A 388 15.77 35.39 -18.16
C GLY A 388 16.02 34.24 -19.15
N PRO A 389 17.15 34.23 -19.90
CA PRO A 389 17.50 33.11 -20.78
C PRO A 389 17.65 31.76 -20.05
N GLN A 390 18.13 31.76 -18.80
CA GLN A 390 18.19 30.55 -17.99
C GLN A 390 16.79 30.01 -17.69
N LEU A 391 15.87 30.87 -17.23
CA LEU A 391 14.49 30.47 -16.89
C LEU A 391 13.71 29.93 -18.08
N VAL A 392 13.90 30.51 -19.27
CA VAL A 392 13.32 30.00 -20.53
C VAL A 392 13.85 28.60 -20.87
N GLY A 393 15.09 28.30 -20.50
CA GLY A 393 15.73 27.01 -20.77
C GLY A 393 15.43 25.89 -19.78
N VAL A 394 15.04 26.21 -18.54
CA VAL A 394 14.85 25.20 -17.47
C VAL A 394 13.80 24.15 -17.86
N ALA A 395 12.64 24.58 -18.34
CA ALA A 395 11.54 23.66 -18.62
C ALA A 395 11.83 22.72 -19.83
N PRO A 396 12.32 23.22 -20.98
CA PRO A 396 12.77 22.35 -22.08
C PRO A 396 13.94 21.43 -21.69
N GLU A 397 14.91 21.94 -20.91
CA GLU A 397 16.06 21.17 -20.44
C GLU A 397 15.60 19.94 -19.64
N LYS A 398 14.70 20.13 -18.66
CA LYS A 398 14.20 19.03 -17.82
C LYS A 398 13.32 18.08 -18.60
N ALA A 399 12.44 18.58 -19.48
CA ALA A 399 11.56 17.75 -20.30
C ALA A 399 12.36 16.78 -21.17
N ILE A 400 13.30 17.30 -21.96
CA ILE A 400 14.10 16.50 -22.88
C ILE A 400 14.92 15.47 -22.10
N LYS A 401 15.53 15.89 -20.99
CA LYS A 401 16.39 15.02 -20.19
C LYS A 401 15.61 13.86 -19.56
N LEU A 402 14.41 14.09 -19.03
CA LEU A 402 13.58 13.02 -18.46
C LEU A 402 13.00 12.11 -19.54
N THR A 403 12.38 12.68 -20.59
CA THR A 403 11.76 11.91 -21.66
C THR A 403 12.76 10.99 -22.39
N VAL A 404 13.97 11.50 -22.69
CA VAL A 404 14.99 10.67 -23.35
C VAL A 404 15.52 9.59 -22.41
N ASN A 405 15.68 9.88 -21.12
CA ASN A 405 16.10 8.88 -20.14
C ASN A 405 15.09 7.73 -20.05
N ASP A 406 13.80 8.06 -19.95
CA ASP A 406 12.71 7.09 -19.88
C ASP A 406 12.60 6.26 -21.16
N LEU A 407 12.68 6.91 -22.34
CA LEU A 407 12.64 6.20 -23.63
C LEU A 407 13.77 5.17 -23.74
N VAL A 408 15.00 5.55 -23.36
CA VAL A 408 16.16 4.66 -23.47
C VAL A 408 16.09 3.54 -22.43
N ARG A 409 15.68 3.82 -21.18
CA ARG A 409 15.42 2.80 -20.16
C ARG A 409 14.35 1.80 -20.61
N ASN A 410 13.25 2.29 -21.20
CA ASN A 410 12.18 1.45 -21.74
C ASN A 410 12.63 0.56 -22.90
N LEU A 411 13.54 1.05 -23.75
CA LEU A 411 14.15 0.23 -24.81
C LEU A 411 15.03 -0.90 -24.25
N PHE A 412 15.74 -0.66 -23.15
CA PHE A 412 16.53 -1.71 -22.47
C PHE A 412 15.63 -2.72 -21.76
N ASN A 413 14.58 -2.27 -21.07
CA ASN A 413 13.57 -3.13 -20.42
C ASN A 413 12.85 -4.07 -21.40
N LYS A 414 12.49 -3.60 -22.60
CA LYS A 414 11.85 -4.47 -23.60
C LYS A 414 12.75 -5.58 -24.13
N ARG A 415 14.08 -5.46 -23.95
CA ARG A 415 15.09 -6.43 -24.41
C ARG A 415 15.49 -7.45 -23.34
N GLN A 416 15.26 -7.16 -22.05
CA GLN A 416 15.56 -8.05 -20.92
C GLN A 416 14.36 -8.08 -19.95
N LYS A 417 13.73 -9.25 -19.76
CA LYS A 417 12.77 -9.47 -18.68
C LYS A 417 13.53 -9.51 -17.34
N GLY A 418 13.82 -8.36 -16.77
CA GLY A 418 14.53 -8.22 -15.49
C GLY A 418 14.98 -6.77 -15.22
N ASP A 419 15.46 -6.54 -14.00
CA ASP A 419 15.91 -5.23 -13.51
C ASP A 419 17.02 -4.62 -14.39
N ILE A 420 16.96 -3.31 -14.66
CA ILE A 420 17.93 -2.61 -15.53
C ILE A 420 19.31 -2.70 -14.86
N GLN A 421 20.32 -3.17 -15.61
CA GLN A 421 21.69 -3.23 -15.08
C GLN A 421 22.28 -1.83 -14.96
N PHE A 422 23.12 -1.59 -13.95
CA PHE A 422 23.73 -0.29 -13.67
C PHE A 422 24.36 0.40 -14.90
N TRP A 423 25.08 -0.34 -15.76
CA TRP A 423 25.67 0.23 -16.97
C TRP A 423 24.63 0.71 -18.00
N GLN A 424 23.46 0.07 -18.08
CA GLN A 424 22.36 0.47 -18.97
C GLN A 424 21.72 1.76 -18.48
N GLU A 425 21.62 1.92 -17.16
CA GLU A 425 21.17 3.17 -16.55
C GLU A 425 22.14 4.32 -16.84
N MET A 426 23.45 4.05 -16.77
CA MET A 426 24.48 5.03 -17.14
C MET A 426 24.38 5.43 -18.61
N VAL A 427 24.14 4.47 -19.51
CA VAL A 427 23.95 4.75 -20.95
C VAL A 427 22.68 5.54 -21.20
N ALA A 428 21.58 5.21 -20.52
CA ALA A 428 20.34 5.98 -20.59
C ALA A 428 20.51 7.40 -20.04
N GLY A 429 21.27 7.57 -18.97
CA GLY A 429 21.61 8.88 -18.40
C GLY A 429 22.50 9.70 -19.34
N GLY A 430 23.53 9.07 -19.93
CA GLY A 430 24.44 9.72 -20.85
C GLY A 430 23.80 10.16 -22.16
N THR A 431 22.93 9.33 -22.74
CA THR A 431 22.18 9.65 -23.98
C THR A 431 21.15 10.76 -23.76
N ALA A 432 20.51 10.80 -22.58
CA ALA A 432 19.66 11.92 -22.17
C ALA A 432 20.45 13.23 -22.05
N GLY A 433 21.62 13.20 -21.39
CA GLY A 433 22.51 14.35 -21.30
C GLY A 433 22.97 14.87 -22.66
N ALA A 434 23.37 13.97 -23.57
CA ALA A 434 23.78 14.34 -24.92
C ALA A 434 22.65 15.00 -25.72
N SER A 435 21.44 14.45 -25.63
CA SER A 435 20.26 14.97 -26.32
C SER A 435 19.86 16.34 -25.79
N GLN A 436 19.93 16.56 -24.48
CA GLN A 436 19.66 17.85 -23.85
C GLN A 436 20.61 18.95 -24.35
N VAL A 437 21.91 18.67 -24.47
CA VAL A 437 22.91 19.67 -24.93
C VAL A 437 22.59 20.21 -26.31
N VAL A 438 22.06 19.39 -27.23
CA VAL A 438 21.70 19.84 -28.59
C VAL A 438 20.69 21.00 -28.56
N PHE A 439 19.76 20.98 -27.60
CA PHE A 439 18.70 21.97 -27.48
C PHE A 439 19.04 23.13 -26.54
N THR A 440 19.83 22.88 -25.49
CA THR A 440 20.15 23.92 -24.49
C THR A 440 21.37 24.75 -24.84
N ASN A 441 22.28 24.25 -25.71
CA ASN A 441 23.52 24.96 -26.01
C ASN A 441 23.31 26.40 -26.54
N PRO A 442 22.35 26.69 -27.44
CA PRO A 442 22.06 28.06 -27.83
C PRO A 442 21.66 28.97 -26.66
N LEU A 443 20.90 28.45 -25.69
CA LEU A 443 20.46 29.19 -24.50
C LEU A 443 21.63 29.44 -23.54
N GLU A 444 22.51 28.45 -23.37
CA GLU A 444 23.73 28.59 -22.57
C GLU A 444 24.67 29.69 -23.11
N ILE A 445 24.89 29.72 -24.43
CA ILE A 445 25.74 30.73 -25.06
C ILE A 445 25.18 32.15 -24.88
N VAL A 446 23.85 32.30 -24.99
CA VAL A 446 23.18 33.58 -24.73
C VAL A 446 23.31 33.99 -23.26
N LYS A 447 23.09 33.06 -22.32
CA LYS A 447 23.27 33.28 -20.87
C LYS A 447 24.69 33.75 -20.56
N ILE A 448 25.71 33.01 -21.00
CA ILE A 448 27.12 33.29 -20.73
C ILE A 448 27.50 34.67 -21.28
N ARG A 449 27.09 35.03 -22.51
CA ARG A 449 27.42 36.33 -23.09
C ARG A 449 26.73 37.50 -22.39
N LEU A 450 25.50 37.32 -21.90
CA LEU A 450 24.82 38.36 -21.12
C LEU A 450 25.46 38.54 -19.74
N GLN A 451 25.93 37.45 -19.11
CA GLN A 451 26.66 37.50 -17.85
C GLN A 451 28.00 38.24 -17.98
N ILE A 452 28.69 38.08 -19.13
CA ILE A 452 29.97 38.74 -19.43
C ILE A 452 29.80 40.21 -19.85
N GLN A 453 28.68 40.59 -20.49
CA GLN A 453 28.46 41.99 -20.91
C GLN A 453 28.44 42.99 -19.74
N GLY A 454 28.02 42.56 -18.54
CA GLY A 454 28.09 43.38 -17.33
C GLY A 454 29.52 43.81 -16.97
N GLU A 455 30.51 43.01 -17.35
CA GLU A 455 31.95 43.27 -17.14
C GLU A 455 32.50 44.30 -18.13
N GLN A 456 32.03 44.28 -19.40
CA GLN A 456 32.54 45.14 -20.48
C GLN A 456 31.90 46.53 -20.52
N ALA A 457 30.65 46.68 -20.05
CA ALA A 457 29.89 47.92 -20.10
C ALA A 457 30.47 49.09 -19.27
N LYS A 458 31.50 48.85 -18.46
CA LYS A 458 32.21 49.91 -17.69
C LYS A 458 33.63 50.21 -18.20
N ASN A 459 34.26 49.30 -18.94
CA ASN A 459 35.60 49.52 -19.51
C ASN A 459 35.56 50.34 -20.80
N MET A 460 34.38 50.52 -21.41
CA MET A 460 34.13 51.41 -22.53
C MET A 460 32.74 52.03 -22.31
N ALA A 461 32.67 53.33 -22.02
CA ALA A 461 31.43 54.02 -21.63
C ALA A 461 30.38 54.16 -22.76
N ASP A 462 30.61 53.57 -23.94
CA ASP A 462 29.81 53.80 -25.16
C ASP A 462 29.33 52.52 -25.85
N VAL A 463 29.28 51.38 -25.15
CA VAL A 463 28.78 50.12 -25.72
C VAL A 463 27.30 49.92 -25.36
N PRO A 464 26.37 49.90 -26.33
CA PRO A 464 24.96 49.71 -26.06
C PRO A 464 24.70 48.34 -25.42
N ARG A 465 23.79 48.28 -24.44
CA ARG A 465 23.33 47.04 -23.80
C ARG A 465 22.75 46.11 -24.87
N ARG A 466 23.38 44.95 -25.10
CA ARG A 466 22.98 44.06 -26.21
C ARG A 466 21.88 43.12 -25.72
N SER A 467 20.74 43.16 -26.38
CA SER A 467 19.62 42.22 -26.12
C SER A 467 19.99 40.79 -26.51
N ALA A 468 19.36 39.80 -25.88
CA ALA A 468 19.47 38.39 -26.24
C ALA A 468 19.22 38.14 -27.74
N LEU A 469 18.23 38.84 -28.34
CA LEU A 469 17.94 38.75 -29.77
C LEU A 469 19.09 39.27 -30.65
N TRP A 470 19.77 40.32 -30.21
CA TRP A 470 20.93 40.86 -30.93
C TRP A 470 22.08 39.85 -30.95
N ILE A 471 22.31 39.15 -29.83
CA ILE A 471 23.35 38.12 -29.71
C ILE A 471 23.07 36.96 -30.66
N VAL A 472 21.83 36.47 -30.70
CA VAL A 472 21.39 35.39 -31.60
C VAL A 472 21.57 35.79 -33.06
N LYS A 473 21.12 36.99 -33.45
CA LYS A 473 21.22 37.49 -34.82
C LYS A 473 22.66 37.68 -35.29
N HIS A 474 23.57 38.07 -34.39
CA HIS A 474 24.96 38.38 -34.74
C HIS A 474 25.88 37.16 -34.73
N LEU A 475 25.61 36.15 -33.90
CA LEU A 475 26.39 34.91 -33.87
C LEU A 475 25.99 33.92 -34.98
N GLY A 476 24.72 33.96 -35.39
CA GLY A 476 24.14 32.94 -36.27
C GLY A 476 24.11 31.55 -35.61
N ILE A 477 23.58 30.57 -36.34
CA ILE A 477 23.41 29.20 -35.84
C ILE A 477 24.76 28.57 -35.50
N VAL A 478 25.77 28.70 -36.36
CA VAL A 478 27.11 28.13 -36.13
C VAL A 478 27.78 28.73 -34.89
N GLY A 479 27.60 30.03 -34.63
CA GLY A 479 28.15 30.68 -33.44
C GLY A 479 27.46 30.26 -32.14
N LEU A 480 26.19 29.87 -32.19
CA LEU A 480 25.42 29.37 -31.05
C LEU A 480 25.78 27.95 -30.64
N TYR A 481 26.44 27.16 -31.52
CA TYR A 481 26.95 25.81 -31.22
C TYR A 481 28.45 25.78 -30.91
N LYS A 482 29.10 26.96 -30.79
CA LYS A 482 30.51 27.03 -30.41
C LYS A 482 30.66 26.67 -28.92
N GLY A 483 31.34 25.57 -28.62
CA GLY A 483 31.53 25.07 -27.25
C GLY A 483 30.74 23.81 -26.90
N VAL A 484 29.92 23.28 -27.82
CA VAL A 484 29.12 22.05 -27.63
C VAL A 484 29.95 20.88 -27.14
N ALA A 485 31.16 20.69 -27.64
CA ALA A 485 32.04 19.61 -27.19
C ALA A 485 32.35 19.71 -25.68
N ALA A 486 32.54 20.92 -25.15
CA ALA A 486 32.75 21.14 -23.72
C ALA A 486 31.46 20.93 -22.91
N CYS A 487 30.30 21.33 -23.45
CA CYS A 487 29.00 21.07 -22.81
C CYS A 487 28.68 19.58 -22.79
N LEU A 488 28.94 18.84 -23.86
CA LEU A 488 28.80 17.37 -23.91
C LEU A 488 29.72 16.68 -22.90
N LEU A 489 30.99 17.10 -22.84
CA LEU A 489 31.96 16.54 -21.89
C LEU A 489 31.56 16.78 -20.43
N ARG A 490 30.77 17.82 -20.15
CA ARG A 490 30.24 18.12 -18.82
C ARG A 490 28.94 17.35 -18.53
N ASP A 491 27.96 17.44 -19.44
CA ASP A 491 26.59 17.03 -19.15
C ASP A 491 26.35 15.53 -19.35
N VAL A 492 27.12 14.88 -20.23
CA VAL A 492 27.03 13.42 -20.45
C VAL A 492 27.54 12.65 -19.23
N PRO A 493 28.76 12.90 -18.69
CA PRO A 493 29.22 12.20 -17.50
C PRO A 493 28.37 12.54 -16.27
N PHE A 494 27.97 13.81 -16.12
CA PHE A 494 27.10 14.22 -15.02
C PHE A 494 25.77 13.44 -15.04
N SER A 495 25.12 13.34 -16.19
CA SER A 495 23.83 12.66 -16.30
C SER A 495 23.96 11.13 -16.20
N ALA A 496 25.06 10.56 -16.70
CA ALA A 496 25.35 9.14 -16.57
C ALA A 496 25.59 8.71 -15.11
N ILE A 497 26.04 9.62 -14.24
CA ILE A 497 26.22 9.35 -12.80
C ILE A 497 24.94 9.70 -12.02
N TYR A 498 24.34 10.85 -12.31
CA TYR A 498 23.20 11.39 -11.55
C TYR A 498 21.98 10.46 -11.58
N PHE A 499 21.61 9.93 -12.76
CA PHE A 499 20.40 9.13 -12.88
C PHE A 499 20.47 7.77 -12.15
N PRO A 500 21.55 6.97 -12.32
CA PRO A 500 21.70 5.75 -11.54
C PRO A 500 21.82 6.04 -10.04
N ALA A 501 22.61 7.04 -9.64
CA ALA A 501 22.75 7.39 -8.23
C ALA A 501 21.41 7.80 -7.61
N TYR A 502 20.59 8.58 -8.32
CA TYR A 502 19.26 8.96 -7.86
C TYR A 502 18.31 7.77 -7.76
N ALA A 503 18.29 6.89 -8.77
CA ALA A 503 17.43 5.71 -8.78
C ALA A 503 17.77 4.73 -7.64
N HIS A 504 19.06 4.44 -7.45
CA HIS A 504 19.53 3.58 -6.37
C HIS A 504 19.35 4.21 -4.98
N LEU A 505 19.62 5.51 -4.83
CA LEU A 505 19.40 6.19 -3.55
C LEU A 505 17.91 6.20 -3.18
N LYS A 506 17.01 6.39 -4.15
CA LYS A 506 15.58 6.30 -3.93
C LYS A 506 15.14 4.89 -3.48
N LYS A 507 15.60 3.86 -4.20
CA LYS A 507 15.29 2.45 -3.92
C LYS A 507 15.89 1.94 -2.60
N ASP A 508 17.16 2.22 -2.37
CA ASP A 508 17.96 1.60 -1.31
C ASP A 508 17.89 2.37 0.02
N VAL A 509 17.70 3.70 -0.02
CA VAL A 509 17.69 4.56 1.18
C VAL A 509 16.29 5.01 1.55
N PHE A 510 15.46 5.36 0.57
CA PHE A 510 14.10 5.87 0.81
C PHE A 510 13.01 4.80 0.67
N HIS A 511 13.34 3.61 0.16
CA HIS A 511 12.39 2.53 -0.10
C HIS A 511 11.17 2.95 -0.95
N GLU A 512 11.37 3.93 -1.84
CA GLU A 512 10.35 4.53 -2.73
C GLU A 512 10.56 4.25 -4.23
#